data_AF-A0A359EWH7-F1
#
_entry.id   AF-A0A359EWH7-F1
#
_cell.length_a   1.000
_cell.length_b   1.000
_cell.length_c   1.000
_cell.angle_alpha   90.00
_cell.angle_beta   90.00
_cell.angle_gamma   90.00
#
_symmetry.space_group_name_H-M   'P 1'
#
loop_
_entity.id
_entity.type
_entity.pdbx_description
1 polymer ?
#
loop_
_entity_poly.entity_id
_entity_poly.type
_entity_poly.pdbx_seq_one_letter_code
_entity_poly.pdbx_strand_id
1 'polypeptide(L)'
;MKRIILAGMLLIMFFSVYLPASAEIPQGSLMFSPEDTKEIRQRKMEYNKAYSILFSTIASSAAYAPENGIEMAYLHGHGWDFTPHRITDGKTTVHFITAKGCTAAGRPMYVISFRGSAEKKDWAADFVTGQVVYGGNTLEETERIAGTRPGGTKDREMVKVTAKKAGTTTLPKVHKGFNSYADLSLRMLLDSVSYEFLQQYRGEKDARLLLTGHSLGGAVATIVGQRLIDFGFDPDRIQVITFGAPAVGNKAFKQIYGNRLDLIRVTNTQDPVPLVLQAVLRNYKQFGEEVRFRIPKTFNNMNHFLHLYLDSGLKNYYSAVDNAVAEGIMQDWPDMRYSAKGRPVIVLHVEGNGTVKKDGGASDIETSMELLERFMLNEYKALFPNYVIVRDPADPYEAIRKYKAKYLLQLKFHADTNQHNNNWFLTVEQTLSDKNGNLLSSGSAAKRTSPLAGNILAAMEVSEVQKSELLQQMPWLKDDMMKYQEKPAEKDR
;
A
#
# COMPACT_ATOMS: atom_id res chain seq x y z
N MET A 1 48.92 -14.55 10.08
CA MET A 1 47.89 -14.93 9.08
C MET A 1 46.54 -14.44 9.58
N LYS A 2 46.01 -13.35 8.99
CA LYS A 2 44.67 -12.83 9.31
C LYS A 2 43.64 -13.61 8.50
N ARG A 3 42.72 -14.33 9.16
CA ARG A 3 41.55 -14.93 8.51
C ARG A 3 40.54 -13.81 8.23
N ILE A 4 40.35 -13.51 6.96
CA ILE A 4 39.27 -12.66 6.46
C ILE A 4 38.00 -13.52 6.49
N ILE A 5 37.03 -13.13 7.30
CA ILE A 5 35.67 -13.67 7.24
C ILE A 5 34.99 -12.95 6.08
N LEU A 6 34.82 -13.66 4.98
CA LEU A 6 34.09 -13.19 3.81
C LEU A 6 32.59 -13.30 4.14
N ALA A 7 31.98 -12.21 4.59
CA ALA A 7 30.53 -12.10 4.67
C ALA A 7 30.00 -12.00 3.22
N GLY A 8 29.45 -13.10 2.71
CA GLY A 8 28.79 -13.13 1.42
C GLY A 8 27.54 -12.24 1.44
N MET A 9 27.63 -11.08 0.80
CA MET A 9 26.48 -10.26 0.48
C MET A 9 25.76 -10.97 -0.68
N LEU A 10 24.70 -11.72 -0.37
CA LEU A 10 23.87 -12.35 -1.39
C LEU A 10 23.13 -11.23 -2.14
N LEU A 11 23.60 -10.90 -3.34
CA LEU A 11 22.91 -9.99 -4.25
C LEU A 11 21.69 -10.76 -4.78
N ILE A 12 20.52 -10.55 -4.18
CA ILE A 12 19.25 -11.10 -4.69
C ILE A 12 18.96 -10.37 -6.00
N MET A 13 19.24 -11.01 -7.14
CA MET A 13 18.71 -10.55 -8.42
C MET A 13 17.21 -10.80 -8.42
N PHE A 14 16.43 -9.73 -8.29
CA PHE A 14 14.98 -9.77 -8.49
C PHE A 14 14.68 -10.09 -9.96
N PHE A 15 14.35 -11.35 -10.25
CA PHE A 15 13.68 -11.68 -11.49
C PHE A 15 12.23 -11.20 -11.38
N SER A 16 11.88 -10.14 -12.12
CA SER A 16 10.51 -9.63 -12.22
C SER A 16 9.59 -10.72 -12.78
N VAL A 17 8.60 -11.12 -11.98
CA VAL A 17 7.55 -12.08 -12.35
C VAL A 17 6.21 -11.48 -11.90
N TYR A 18 5.22 -11.59 -12.80
CA TYR A 18 3.76 -11.47 -12.63
C TYR A 18 3.05 -10.22 -13.17
N LEU A 19 1.95 -10.48 -13.89
CA LEU A 19 0.75 -9.64 -13.96
C LEU A 19 -0.44 -10.56 -13.62
N PRO A 20 -1.14 -10.38 -12.49
CA PRO A 20 -2.42 -11.04 -12.27
C PRO A 20 -3.47 -10.48 -13.24
N ALA A 21 -4.62 -11.15 -13.37
CA ALA A 21 -5.77 -10.62 -14.12
C ALA A 21 -6.23 -9.22 -13.64
N SER A 22 -5.83 -8.85 -12.43
CA SER A 22 -5.94 -7.53 -11.81
C SER A 22 -4.68 -7.24 -10.99
N ALA A 23 -4.15 -6.03 -11.00
CA ALA A 23 -3.06 -5.63 -10.12
C ALA A 23 -3.59 -5.41 -8.68
N GLU A 24 -3.98 -6.47 -7.99
CA GLU A 24 -4.54 -6.39 -6.64
C GLU A 24 -3.93 -7.45 -5.72
N ILE A 25 -3.80 -7.10 -4.43
CA ILE A 25 -3.40 -8.05 -3.39
C ILE A 25 -4.53 -9.08 -3.18
N PRO A 26 -4.25 -10.27 -2.61
CA PRO A 26 -5.24 -11.33 -2.50
C PRO A 26 -6.57 -10.86 -1.87
N GLN A 27 -7.69 -11.37 -2.39
CA GLN A 27 -9.10 -11.00 -2.16
C GLN A 27 -9.57 -9.73 -2.87
N GLY A 28 -8.64 -8.81 -3.17
CA GLY A 28 -8.89 -7.67 -4.04
C GLY A 28 -10.00 -6.73 -3.58
N SER A 29 -10.47 -5.90 -4.48
CA SER A 29 -11.65 -5.06 -4.34
C SER A 29 -12.90 -5.78 -4.86
N LEU A 30 -14.07 -5.41 -4.31
CA LEU A 30 -15.36 -5.89 -4.77
C LEU A 30 -15.89 -5.06 -5.93
N MET A 31 -16.39 -5.75 -6.96
CA MET A 31 -17.05 -5.12 -8.10
C MET A 31 -18.49 -4.72 -7.76
N PHE A 32 -18.92 -3.60 -8.33
CA PHE A 32 -20.32 -3.20 -8.32
C PHE A 32 -21.06 -3.85 -9.49
N SER A 33 -22.23 -4.43 -9.23
CA SER A 33 -23.14 -4.94 -10.27
C SER A 33 -24.37 -4.05 -10.41
N PRO A 34 -25.05 -4.00 -11.56
CA PRO A 34 -26.31 -3.28 -11.72
C PRO A 34 -27.40 -3.70 -10.72
N GLU A 35 -27.41 -4.96 -10.32
CA GLU A 35 -28.37 -5.58 -9.42
C GLU A 35 -28.14 -5.24 -7.93
N ASP A 36 -26.98 -4.68 -7.58
CA ASP A 36 -26.69 -4.29 -6.20
C ASP A 36 -27.70 -3.26 -5.68
N THR A 37 -28.39 -3.60 -4.59
CA THR A 37 -29.23 -2.65 -3.84
C THR A 37 -28.37 -1.53 -3.26
N LYS A 38 -29.01 -0.45 -2.81
CA LYS A 38 -28.28 0.67 -2.17
C LYS A 38 -27.47 0.21 -0.96
N GLU A 39 -28.04 -0.70 -0.18
CA GLU A 39 -27.41 -1.28 1.00
C GLU A 39 -26.18 -2.12 0.61
N ILE A 40 -26.30 -3.01 -0.38
CA ILE A 40 -25.17 -3.82 -0.87
C ILE A 40 -24.06 -2.93 -1.43
N ARG A 41 -24.41 -1.89 -2.20
CA ARG A 41 -23.42 -0.93 -2.71
C ARG A 41 -22.68 -0.24 -1.57
N GLN A 42 -23.40 0.23 -0.55
CA GLN A 42 -22.80 0.89 0.60
C GLN A 42 -21.80 -0.04 1.33
N ARG A 43 -22.17 -1.31 1.52
CA ARG A 43 -21.27 -2.29 2.15
C ARG A 43 -20.04 -2.62 1.30
N LYS A 44 -20.21 -2.76 -0.03
CA LYS A 44 -19.08 -2.90 -0.96
C LYS A 44 -18.16 -1.68 -0.93
N MET A 45 -18.71 -0.47 -0.78
CA MET A 45 -17.91 0.75 -0.61
C MET A 45 -17.11 0.73 0.70
N GLU A 46 -17.69 0.28 1.81
CA GLU A 46 -17.00 0.12 3.10
C GLU A 46 -15.84 -0.89 3.01
N TYR A 47 -16.08 -2.02 2.35
CA TYR A 47 -15.04 -3.02 2.06
C TYR A 47 -13.93 -2.44 1.18
N ASN A 48 -14.29 -1.85 0.03
CA ASN A 48 -13.33 -1.29 -0.93
C ASN A 48 -12.51 -0.15 -0.33
N LYS A 49 -13.09 0.60 0.61
CA LYS A 49 -12.36 1.60 1.40
C LYS A 49 -11.30 0.94 2.27
N ALA A 50 -11.63 -0.15 2.97
CA ALA A 50 -10.65 -0.88 3.78
C ALA A 50 -9.51 -1.47 2.92
N TYR A 51 -9.84 -2.03 1.76
CA TYR A 51 -8.86 -2.48 0.76
C TYR A 51 -7.95 -1.33 0.29
N SER A 52 -8.55 -0.21 -0.14
CA SER A 52 -7.82 0.94 -0.66
C SER A 52 -6.90 1.56 0.39
N ILE A 53 -7.31 1.55 1.66
CA ILE A 53 -6.46 1.97 2.78
C ILE A 53 -5.24 1.04 2.93
N LEU A 54 -5.43 -0.29 2.94
CA LEU A 54 -4.31 -1.24 3.03
C LEU A 54 -3.35 -1.05 1.85
N PHE A 55 -3.85 -1.06 0.63
CA PHE A 55 -3.06 -0.85 -0.58
C PHE A 55 -2.29 0.48 -0.53
N SER A 56 -2.97 1.58 -0.20
CA SER A 56 -2.37 2.92 -0.09
C SER A 56 -1.27 2.98 0.97
N THR A 57 -1.38 2.18 2.04
CA THR A 57 -0.37 2.11 3.09
C THR A 57 0.89 1.42 2.56
N ILE A 58 0.74 0.31 1.84
CA ILE A 58 1.86 -0.44 1.22
C ILE A 58 2.54 0.44 0.18
N ALA A 59 1.78 1.06 -0.73
CA ALA A 59 2.30 1.99 -1.73
C ALA A 59 2.98 3.22 -1.09
N SER A 60 2.46 3.73 0.03
CA SER A 60 3.12 4.79 0.79
C SER A 60 4.45 4.34 1.41
N SER A 61 4.58 3.07 1.79
CA SER A 61 5.80 2.50 2.38
C SER A 61 6.86 2.24 1.32
N ALA A 62 6.43 1.72 0.17
CA ALA A 62 7.27 1.51 -1.01
C ALA A 62 8.02 2.78 -1.44
N ALA A 63 7.40 3.96 -1.31
CA ALA A 63 8.03 5.24 -1.68
C ALA A 63 9.28 5.61 -0.83
N TYR A 64 9.49 4.97 0.33
CA TYR A 64 10.68 5.20 1.17
C TYR A 64 11.91 4.42 0.72
N ALA A 65 11.73 3.28 0.05
CA ALA A 65 12.79 2.41 -0.43
C ALA A 65 12.47 1.91 -1.85
N PRO A 66 12.38 2.81 -2.85
CA PRO A 66 11.80 2.43 -4.15
C PRO A 66 12.68 1.51 -5.00
N GLU A 67 13.98 1.43 -4.75
CA GLU A 67 14.89 0.60 -5.57
C GLU A 67 14.94 -0.85 -5.10
N ASN A 68 14.89 -1.09 -3.78
CA ASN A 68 15.17 -2.42 -3.19
C ASN A 68 14.23 -2.74 -2.00
N GLY A 69 13.12 -2.00 -1.85
CA GLY A 69 12.19 -2.19 -0.75
C GLY A 69 11.33 -3.43 -0.94
N ILE A 70 11.04 -4.14 0.15
CA ILE A 70 10.20 -5.33 0.10
C ILE A 70 8.78 -5.02 -0.38
N GLU A 71 8.26 -3.84 -0.04
CA GLU A 71 6.93 -3.40 -0.46
C GLU A 71 6.86 -3.16 -1.97
N MET A 72 7.94 -2.63 -2.57
CA MET A 72 8.04 -2.51 -4.03
C MET A 72 8.06 -3.89 -4.67
N ALA A 73 8.91 -4.80 -4.18
CA ALA A 73 8.99 -6.17 -4.70
C ALA A 73 7.64 -6.89 -4.59
N TYR A 74 6.97 -6.77 -3.44
CA TYR A 74 5.64 -7.31 -3.21
C TYR A 74 4.62 -6.75 -4.21
N LEU A 75 4.53 -5.42 -4.37
CA LEU A 75 3.61 -4.80 -5.32
C LEU A 75 3.90 -5.19 -6.78
N HIS A 76 5.18 -5.27 -7.16
CA HIS A 76 5.58 -5.79 -8.47
C HIS A 76 5.15 -7.24 -8.69
N GLY A 77 5.31 -8.10 -7.66
CA GLY A 77 4.81 -9.47 -7.67
C GLY A 77 3.29 -9.59 -7.77
N HIS A 78 2.55 -8.49 -7.56
CA HIS A 78 1.12 -8.35 -7.82
C HIS A 78 0.79 -7.59 -9.10
N GLY A 79 1.75 -7.42 -10.02
CA GLY A 79 1.52 -6.82 -11.33
C GLY A 79 1.44 -5.29 -11.35
N TRP A 80 1.89 -4.63 -10.29
CA TRP A 80 2.07 -3.18 -10.35
C TRP A 80 3.41 -2.83 -10.97
N ASP A 81 3.41 -1.90 -11.92
CA ASP A 81 4.64 -1.34 -12.47
C ASP A 81 4.93 0.02 -11.82
N PHE A 82 5.65 0.00 -10.70
CA PHE A 82 6.06 1.21 -10.00
C PHE A 82 7.37 1.78 -10.56
N THR A 83 7.35 3.06 -10.89
CA THR A 83 8.52 3.83 -11.35
C THR A 83 8.90 4.87 -10.30
N PRO A 84 10.15 4.87 -9.80
CA PRO A 84 10.64 5.94 -8.94
C PRO A 84 10.97 7.21 -9.71
N HIS A 85 10.69 8.34 -9.05
CA HIS A 85 10.98 9.67 -9.53
C HIS A 85 11.73 10.47 -8.48
N ARG A 86 12.77 11.17 -8.93
CA ARG A 86 13.54 12.10 -8.12
C ARG A 86 13.80 13.37 -8.92
N ILE A 87 13.37 14.50 -8.40
CA ILE A 87 13.61 15.81 -9.02
C ILE A 87 14.07 16.80 -7.95
N THR A 88 14.99 17.69 -8.34
CA THR A 88 15.54 18.74 -7.48
C THR A 88 15.50 20.07 -8.19
N ASP A 89 15.17 21.15 -7.47
CA ASP A 89 15.25 22.53 -7.97
C ASP A 89 16.49 23.28 -7.42
N GLY A 90 17.46 22.54 -6.89
CA GLY A 90 18.66 23.06 -6.22
C GLY A 90 18.44 23.43 -4.75
N LYS A 91 17.19 23.52 -4.26
CA LYS A 91 16.85 23.80 -2.86
C LYS A 91 16.06 22.67 -2.21
N THR A 92 15.14 22.09 -2.96
CA THR A 92 14.24 21.03 -2.52
C THR A 92 14.42 19.83 -3.42
N THR A 93 14.64 18.67 -2.82
CA THR A 93 14.63 17.38 -3.53
C THR A 93 13.36 16.66 -3.16
N VAL A 94 12.62 16.19 -4.15
CA VAL A 94 11.37 15.46 -3.96
C VAL A 94 11.50 14.04 -4.50
N HIS A 95 10.81 13.12 -3.84
CA HIS A 95 10.84 11.70 -4.14
C HIS A 95 9.41 11.16 -4.16
N PHE A 96 8.98 10.64 -5.29
CA PHE A 96 7.68 9.99 -5.40
C PHE A 96 7.80 8.79 -6.33
N ILE A 97 6.84 7.88 -6.21
CA ILE A 97 6.70 6.77 -7.13
C ILE A 97 5.36 6.89 -7.84
N THR A 98 5.31 6.43 -9.07
CA THR A 98 4.08 6.33 -9.86
C THR A 98 3.86 4.90 -10.28
N ALA A 99 2.61 4.44 -10.38
CA ALA A 99 2.33 3.15 -10.97
C ALA A 99 1.06 3.13 -11.79
N LYS A 100 1.01 2.18 -12.71
CA LYS A 100 -0.20 1.80 -13.43
C LYS A 100 -0.49 0.33 -13.15
N GLY A 101 -1.76 0.03 -12.92
CA GLY A 101 -2.29 -1.31 -12.76
C GLY A 101 -3.76 -1.35 -13.17
N CYS A 102 -4.47 -2.40 -12.78
CA CYS A 102 -5.90 -2.52 -12.98
C CYS A 102 -6.57 -3.13 -11.75
N THR A 103 -7.79 -2.70 -11.47
CA THR A 103 -8.63 -3.26 -10.39
C THR A 103 -9.12 -4.67 -10.73
N ALA A 104 -9.73 -5.39 -9.77
CA ALA A 104 -10.42 -6.67 -10.01
C ALA A 104 -11.45 -6.60 -11.15
N ALA A 105 -12.08 -5.42 -11.34
CA ALA A 105 -13.03 -5.18 -12.42
C ALA A 105 -12.36 -4.88 -13.78
N GLY A 106 -11.04 -5.01 -13.89
CA GLY A 106 -10.29 -4.68 -15.10
C GLY A 106 -10.17 -3.18 -15.38
N ARG A 107 -10.64 -2.30 -14.47
CA ARG A 107 -10.55 -0.84 -14.66
C ARG A 107 -9.12 -0.36 -14.43
N PRO A 108 -8.53 0.47 -15.32
CA PRO A 108 -7.20 1.03 -15.10
C PRO A 108 -7.12 1.86 -13.82
N MET A 109 -6.02 1.71 -13.09
CA MET A 109 -5.74 2.45 -11.87
C MET A 109 -4.33 3.04 -11.93
N TYR A 110 -4.26 4.35 -11.74
CA TYR A 110 -3.04 5.13 -11.65
C TYR A 110 -2.78 5.46 -10.19
N VAL A 111 -1.53 5.35 -9.75
CA VAL A 111 -1.13 5.61 -8.37
C VAL A 111 0.02 6.61 -8.37
N ILE A 112 -0.03 7.60 -7.50
CA ILE A 112 1.12 8.45 -7.17
C ILE A 112 1.31 8.43 -5.66
N SER A 113 2.47 7.96 -5.23
CA SER A 113 2.82 7.86 -3.81
C SER A 113 4.00 8.75 -3.49
N PHE A 114 3.79 9.72 -2.61
CA PHE A 114 4.78 10.72 -2.24
C PHE A 114 5.53 10.28 -0.99
N ARG A 115 6.87 10.30 -1.04
CA ARG A 115 7.71 10.01 0.11
C ARG A 115 7.65 11.17 1.11
N GLY A 116 7.50 10.85 2.39
CA GLY A 116 7.70 11.82 3.47
C GLY A 116 9.18 12.08 3.78
N SER A 117 9.48 12.82 4.85
CA SER A 117 10.87 13.07 5.27
C SER A 117 11.60 11.76 5.57
N ALA A 118 12.84 11.64 5.07
CA ALA A 118 13.65 10.43 5.21
C ALA A 118 14.06 10.16 6.66
N GLU A 119 14.29 11.20 7.46
CA GLU A 119 14.65 11.09 8.88
C GLU A 119 13.72 11.88 9.80
N LYS A 120 13.42 11.31 10.98
CA LYS A 120 12.57 11.90 12.02
C LYS A 120 13.19 13.11 12.72
N LYS A 121 14.45 13.44 12.47
CA LYS A 121 15.09 14.68 12.96
C LYS A 121 15.06 15.78 11.91
N ASP A 122 15.01 15.40 10.63
CA ASP A 122 15.05 16.33 9.51
C ASP A 122 13.71 16.99 9.23
N TRP A 123 12.58 16.41 9.63
CA TRP A 123 11.28 17.03 9.35
C TRP A 123 11.18 18.46 9.91
N ALA A 124 11.76 18.78 11.07
CA ALA A 124 11.70 20.14 11.60
C ALA A 124 12.56 21.15 10.80
N ALA A 125 13.63 20.66 10.17
CA ALA A 125 14.50 21.44 9.28
C ALA A 125 13.93 21.53 7.85
N ASP A 126 13.29 20.46 7.36
CA ASP A 126 12.63 20.37 6.05
C ASP A 126 11.40 21.29 5.96
N PHE A 127 10.78 21.60 7.11
CA PHE A 127 9.63 22.49 7.15
C PHE A 127 10.07 23.94 7.01
N VAL A 128 9.99 24.46 5.78
CA VAL A 128 9.97 25.90 5.53
C VAL A 128 8.69 26.48 6.14
N THR A 129 8.80 27.07 7.33
CA THR A 129 7.71 27.49 8.24
C THR A 129 6.81 28.64 7.75
N GLY A 130 6.87 28.98 6.45
CA GLY A 130 6.08 30.04 5.85
C GLY A 130 4.72 29.57 5.32
N GLN A 131 3.85 30.55 5.04
CA GLN A 131 2.62 30.35 4.28
C GLN A 131 2.70 31.05 2.94
N VAL A 132 2.17 30.41 1.90
CA VAL A 132 1.99 31.01 0.57
C VAL A 132 0.51 31.04 0.21
N VAL A 133 0.11 31.99 -0.64
CA VAL A 133 -1.26 32.06 -1.16
C VAL A 133 -1.50 30.87 -2.08
N TYR A 134 -2.67 30.25 -1.98
CA TYR A 134 -3.08 29.11 -2.81
C TYR A 134 -4.14 29.52 -3.83
N GLY A 135 -4.01 29.04 -5.07
CA GLY A 135 -4.97 29.18 -6.15
C GLY A 135 -4.30 29.04 -7.51
N GLY A 136 -5.07 29.24 -8.58
CA GLY A 136 -4.63 29.14 -9.97
C GLY A 136 -5.14 27.86 -10.64
N ASN A 137 -5.35 27.90 -11.96
CA ASN A 137 -5.90 26.80 -12.76
C ASN A 137 -4.84 26.14 -13.65
N THR A 138 -3.60 26.63 -13.60
CA THR A 138 -2.44 26.04 -14.27
C THR A 138 -1.23 26.07 -13.34
N LEU A 139 -0.25 25.21 -13.58
CA LEU A 139 0.97 25.19 -12.77
C LEU A 139 1.67 26.56 -12.77
N GLU A 140 1.79 27.22 -13.93
CA GLU A 140 2.37 28.56 -14.03
C GLU A 140 1.59 29.62 -13.22
N GLU A 141 0.26 29.58 -13.21
CA GLU A 141 -0.54 30.45 -12.34
C GLU A 141 -0.30 30.16 -10.87
N THR A 142 -0.26 28.89 -10.46
CA THR A 142 -0.03 28.52 -9.05
C THR A 142 1.32 29.04 -8.55
N GLU A 143 2.37 28.96 -9.38
CA GLU A 143 3.71 29.46 -9.05
C GLU A 143 3.76 30.99 -8.93
N ARG A 144 3.06 31.70 -9.83
CA ARG A 144 2.92 33.16 -9.76
C ARG A 144 2.17 33.60 -8.51
N ILE A 145 1.06 32.92 -8.18
CA ILE A 145 0.26 33.21 -6.97
C ILE A 145 1.10 32.94 -5.72
N ALA A 146 1.79 31.81 -5.64
CA ALA A 146 2.65 31.45 -4.52
C ALA A 146 3.89 32.35 -4.40
N GLY A 147 4.30 33.00 -5.49
CA GLY A 147 5.45 33.90 -5.54
C GLY A 147 6.78 33.19 -5.81
N THR A 148 6.74 31.96 -6.32
CA THR A 148 7.94 31.22 -6.79
C THR A 148 8.31 31.59 -8.22
N ARG A 149 7.38 32.19 -8.97
CA ARG A 149 7.61 32.78 -10.31
C ARG A 149 7.23 34.27 -10.32
N PRO A 150 7.97 35.14 -11.05
CA PRO A 150 7.61 36.54 -11.20
C PRO A 150 6.22 36.72 -11.81
N GLY A 151 5.54 37.80 -11.44
CA GLY A 151 4.15 38.05 -11.80
C GLY A 151 3.18 37.68 -10.67
N GLY A 152 1.88 37.58 -10.98
CA GLY A 152 0.88 37.11 -10.02
C GLY A 152 0.02 38.17 -9.35
N THR A 153 0.21 39.48 -9.60
CA THR A 153 -0.65 40.53 -8.99
C THR A 153 -2.11 40.34 -9.37
N LYS A 154 -2.41 40.23 -10.67
CA LYS A 154 -3.77 39.99 -11.17
C LYS A 154 -4.33 38.65 -10.67
N ASP A 155 -3.51 37.61 -10.67
CA ASP A 155 -3.92 36.27 -10.22
C ASP A 155 -4.29 36.29 -8.73
N ARG A 156 -3.52 36.98 -7.88
CA ARG A 156 -3.84 37.14 -6.45
C ARG A 156 -5.09 37.99 -6.21
N GLU A 157 -5.37 38.99 -7.04
CA GLU A 157 -6.65 39.72 -6.98
C GLU A 157 -7.83 38.78 -7.27
N MET A 158 -7.71 37.89 -8.25
CA MET A 158 -8.73 36.87 -8.51
C MET A 158 -8.92 35.93 -7.32
N VAL A 159 -7.83 35.52 -6.65
CA VAL A 159 -7.94 34.73 -5.41
C VAL A 159 -8.68 35.50 -4.30
N LYS A 160 -8.48 36.83 -4.17
CA LYS A 160 -9.25 37.66 -3.22
C LYS A 160 -10.74 37.67 -3.55
N VAL A 161 -11.09 37.76 -4.83
CA VAL A 161 -12.50 37.71 -5.27
C VAL A 161 -13.12 36.37 -4.91
N THR A 162 -12.45 35.26 -5.21
CA THR A 162 -12.89 33.90 -4.84
C THR A 162 -13.05 33.76 -3.32
N ALA A 163 -12.09 34.25 -2.54
CA ALA A 163 -12.15 34.25 -1.08
C ALA A 163 -13.37 35.02 -0.55
N LYS A 164 -13.62 36.22 -1.07
CA LYS A 164 -14.78 37.04 -0.71
C LYS A 164 -16.10 36.33 -1.05
N LYS A 165 -16.19 35.73 -2.25
CA LYS A 165 -17.37 34.97 -2.69
C LYS A 165 -17.64 33.76 -1.80
N ALA A 166 -16.59 33.10 -1.33
CA ALA A 166 -16.69 31.98 -0.39
C ALA A 166 -16.97 32.43 1.06
N GLY A 167 -17.07 33.73 1.35
CA GLY A 167 -17.37 34.26 2.68
C GLY A 167 -16.19 34.22 3.66
N THR A 168 -14.95 34.26 3.16
CA THR A 168 -13.74 34.38 4.00
C THR A 168 -13.08 35.75 3.86
N THR A 169 -12.70 36.33 5.00
CA THR A 169 -11.99 37.63 5.09
C THR A 169 -10.48 37.49 4.89
N THR A 170 -9.96 36.26 4.86
CA THR A 170 -8.53 35.96 4.65
C THR A 170 -8.32 35.17 3.38
N LEU A 171 -7.15 35.33 2.77
CA LEU A 171 -6.75 34.54 1.60
C LEU A 171 -6.54 33.07 1.97
N PRO A 172 -6.91 32.12 1.09
CA PRO A 172 -6.49 30.74 1.23
C PRO A 172 -4.97 30.67 1.18
N LYS A 173 -4.38 30.07 2.21
CA LYS A 173 -2.93 29.88 2.31
C LYS A 173 -2.61 28.44 2.69
N VAL A 174 -1.53 27.93 2.12
CA VAL A 174 -0.96 26.60 2.40
C VAL A 174 0.47 26.71 2.90
N HIS A 175 0.96 25.63 3.49
CA HIS A 175 2.34 25.55 3.96
C HIS A 175 3.32 25.66 2.78
N LYS A 176 4.32 26.55 2.89
CA LYS A 176 5.25 26.86 1.81
C LYS A 176 6.03 25.63 1.35
N GLY A 177 6.57 24.84 2.27
CA GLY A 177 7.33 23.64 1.92
C GLY A 177 6.48 22.58 1.20
N PHE A 178 5.23 22.38 1.64
CA PHE A 178 4.33 21.41 1.00
C PHE A 178 3.93 21.86 -0.41
N ASN A 179 3.70 23.17 -0.57
CA ASN A 179 3.40 23.77 -1.85
C ASN A 179 4.58 23.63 -2.82
N SER A 180 5.81 23.95 -2.38
CA SER A 180 7.02 23.80 -3.19
C SER A 180 7.25 22.36 -3.64
N TYR A 181 7.04 21.39 -2.75
CA TYR A 181 7.11 19.97 -3.11
C TYR A 181 6.04 19.63 -4.17
N ALA A 182 4.78 19.98 -3.94
CA ALA A 182 3.69 19.70 -4.88
C ALA A 182 3.92 20.37 -6.25
N ASP A 183 4.38 21.62 -6.29
CA ASP A 183 4.78 22.32 -7.52
C ASP A 183 5.83 21.52 -8.28
N LEU A 184 6.91 21.12 -7.60
CA LEU A 184 8.03 20.43 -8.23
C LEU A 184 7.65 19.03 -8.74
N SER A 185 6.83 18.29 -7.99
CA SER A 185 6.27 17.02 -8.46
C SER A 185 5.36 17.22 -9.68
N LEU A 186 4.49 18.24 -9.67
CA LEU A 186 3.60 18.53 -10.79
C LEU A 186 4.36 19.01 -12.04
N ARG A 187 5.46 19.74 -11.89
CA ARG A 187 6.35 20.08 -13.02
C ARG A 187 6.77 18.82 -13.76
N MET A 188 7.24 17.81 -13.02
CA MET A 188 7.68 16.55 -13.63
C MET A 188 6.51 15.75 -14.22
N LEU A 189 5.39 15.67 -13.52
CA LEU A 189 4.22 14.89 -13.94
C LEU A 189 3.45 15.50 -15.13
N LEU A 190 3.59 16.81 -15.37
CA LEU A 190 2.92 17.55 -16.44
C LEU A 190 3.87 17.94 -17.59
N ASP A 191 5.18 17.77 -17.43
CA ASP A 191 6.16 18.12 -18.48
C ASP A 191 6.07 17.16 -19.67
N SER A 192 5.81 17.75 -20.84
CA SER A 192 5.60 17.06 -22.12
C SER A 192 6.82 16.31 -22.65
N VAL A 193 8.02 16.65 -22.18
CA VAL A 193 9.28 16.04 -22.67
C VAL A 193 9.61 14.75 -21.90
N SER A 194 9.05 14.57 -20.70
CA SER A 194 9.56 13.59 -19.73
C SER A 194 8.52 12.60 -19.20
N TYR A 195 7.20 12.87 -19.29
CA TYR A 195 6.21 11.93 -18.70
C TYR A 195 4.80 12.00 -19.32
N GLU A 196 4.31 10.87 -19.85
CA GLU A 196 2.96 10.72 -20.41
C GLU A 196 1.88 10.40 -19.35
N PHE A 197 2.24 10.11 -18.09
CA PHE A 197 1.35 9.46 -17.13
C PHE A 197 0.03 10.17 -16.85
N LEU A 198 0.06 11.47 -16.51
CA LEU A 198 -1.18 12.22 -16.27
C LEU A 198 -1.96 12.46 -17.56
N GLN A 199 -1.30 12.48 -18.72
CA GLN A 199 -1.97 12.59 -20.02
C GLN A 199 -2.66 11.27 -20.40
N GLN A 200 -2.01 10.12 -20.18
CA GLN A 200 -2.60 8.80 -20.36
C GLN A 200 -3.81 8.62 -19.43
N TYR A 201 -3.66 8.93 -18.13
CA TYR A 201 -4.78 8.92 -17.19
C TYR A 201 -5.94 9.80 -17.67
N ARG A 202 -5.65 11.01 -18.16
CA ARG A 202 -6.68 11.92 -18.69
C ARG A 202 -7.39 11.33 -19.92
N GLY A 203 -6.66 10.63 -20.79
CA GLY A 203 -7.20 9.98 -22.00
C GLY A 203 -8.03 8.73 -21.72
N GLU A 204 -7.73 7.97 -20.67
CA GLU A 204 -8.45 6.75 -20.28
C GLU A 204 -9.69 7.06 -19.44
N LYS A 205 -10.88 7.14 -20.06
CA LYS A 205 -12.11 7.63 -19.41
C LYS A 205 -12.52 6.89 -18.13
N ASP A 206 -12.31 5.58 -18.07
CA ASP A 206 -12.68 4.75 -16.91
C ASP A 206 -11.57 4.61 -15.87
N ALA A 207 -10.41 5.23 -16.11
CA ALA A 207 -9.28 5.16 -15.20
C ALA A 207 -9.53 5.95 -13.91
N ARG A 208 -9.02 5.42 -12.79
CA ARG A 208 -9.00 6.09 -11.48
C ARG A 208 -7.58 6.52 -11.14
N LEU A 209 -7.45 7.62 -10.40
CA LEU A 209 -6.18 8.10 -9.85
C LEU A 209 -6.23 8.07 -8.33
N LEU A 210 -5.32 7.32 -7.72
CA LEU A 210 -5.08 7.30 -6.28
C LEU A 210 -3.81 8.09 -5.96
N LEU A 211 -3.92 9.07 -5.08
CA LEU A 211 -2.78 9.78 -4.51
C LEU A 211 -2.61 9.35 -3.06
N THR A 212 -1.39 8.98 -2.67
CA THR A 212 -1.10 8.56 -1.30
C THR A 212 0.22 9.11 -0.77
N GLY A 213 0.37 9.08 0.54
CA GLY A 213 1.62 9.39 1.20
C GLY A 213 1.49 9.42 2.71
N HIS A 214 2.63 9.26 3.37
CA HIS A 214 2.76 9.29 4.81
C HIS A 214 3.44 10.58 5.28
N SER A 215 2.99 11.12 6.41
CA SER A 215 3.53 12.34 7.03
C SER A 215 3.57 13.50 6.01
N LEU A 216 4.74 14.10 5.75
CA LEU A 216 4.95 15.11 4.70
C LEU A 216 4.38 14.68 3.33
N GLY A 217 4.57 13.42 2.94
CA GLY A 217 4.09 12.90 1.66
C GLY A 217 2.56 12.95 1.54
N GLY A 218 1.84 12.70 2.64
CA GLY A 218 0.37 12.79 2.65
C GLY A 218 -0.13 14.24 2.53
N ALA A 219 0.59 15.19 3.12
CA ALA A 219 0.30 16.61 2.93
C ALA A 219 0.50 17.04 1.47
N VAL A 220 1.56 16.55 0.83
CA VAL A 220 1.82 16.79 -0.60
C VAL A 220 0.73 16.15 -1.47
N ALA A 221 0.37 14.88 -1.22
CA ALA A 221 -0.70 14.18 -1.93
C ALA A 221 -2.01 14.97 -1.90
N THR A 222 -2.35 15.55 -0.74
CA THR A 222 -3.54 16.40 -0.58
C THR A 222 -3.48 17.67 -1.44
N ILE A 223 -2.34 18.36 -1.47
CA ILE A 223 -2.16 19.58 -2.29
C ILE A 223 -2.19 19.23 -3.78
N VAL A 224 -1.51 18.15 -4.19
CA VAL A 224 -1.50 17.67 -5.58
C VAL A 224 -2.91 17.31 -6.03
N GLY A 225 -3.68 16.57 -5.23
CA GLY A 225 -5.07 16.22 -5.56
C GLY A 225 -5.96 17.43 -5.80
N GLN A 226 -5.90 18.43 -4.92
CA GLN A 226 -6.63 19.69 -5.10
C GLN A 226 -6.19 20.43 -6.37
N ARG A 227 -4.89 20.46 -6.67
CA ARG A 227 -4.38 21.14 -7.86
C ARG A 227 -4.78 20.45 -9.15
N LEU A 228 -4.79 19.11 -9.18
CA LEU A 228 -5.30 18.39 -10.35
C LEU A 228 -6.77 18.74 -10.61
N ILE A 229 -7.59 18.84 -9.56
CA ILE A 229 -8.97 19.31 -9.70
C ILE A 229 -9.02 20.76 -10.23
N ASP A 230 -8.18 21.67 -9.71
CA ASP A 230 -8.07 23.04 -10.23
C ASP A 230 -7.58 23.08 -11.69
N PHE A 231 -6.79 22.10 -12.13
CA PHE A 231 -6.30 21.95 -13.50
C PHE A 231 -7.30 21.23 -14.44
N GLY A 232 -8.53 21.04 -13.97
CA GLY A 232 -9.65 20.50 -14.75
C GLY A 232 -9.67 18.97 -14.85
N PHE A 233 -8.96 18.25 -13.98
CA PHE A 233 -9.18 16.81 -13.83
C PHE A 233 -10.48 16.56 -13.06
N ASP A 234 -11.19 15.49 -13.45
CA ASP A 234 -12.47 15.11 -12.85
C ASP A 234 -12.29 14.68 -11.37
N PRO A 235 -12.89 15.39 -10.40
CA PRO A 235 -12.83 15.03 -8.98
C PRO A 235 -13.32 13.61 -8.69
N ASP A 236 -14.35 13.15 -9.40
CA ASP A 236 -14.95 11.84 -9.12
C ASP A 236 -14.01 10.69 -9.46
N ARG A 237 -12.95 10.94 -10.24
CA ARG A 237 -11.94 9.95 -10.63
C ARG A 237 -10.67 10.01 -9.78
N ILE A 238 -10.56 10.97 -8.84
CA ILE A 238 -9.39 11.18 -7.99
C ILE A 238 -9.74 10.85 -6.54
N GLN A 239 -8.99 9.93 -5.94
CA GLN A 239 -9.04 9.64 -4.51
C GLN A 239 -7.69 9.94 -3.86
N VAL A 240 -7.73 10.47 -2.64
CA VAL A 240 -6.53 10.74 -1.84
C VAL A 240 -6.64 10.04 -0.50
N ILE A 241 -5.69 9.15 -0.22
CA ILE A 241 -5.60 8.44 1.07
C ILE A 241 -4.27 8.78 1.72
N THR A 242 -4.28 9.30 2.94
CA THR A 242 -3.07 9.81 3.60
C THR A 242 -2.88 9.20 4.99
N PHE A 243 -1.64 9.10 5.44
CA PHE A 243 -1.29 8.47 6.72
C PHE A 243 -0.51 9.44 7.60
N GLY A 244 -1.01 9.76 8.80
CA GLY A 244 -0.33 10.67 9.73
C GLY A 244 -0.06 12.07 9.15
N ALA A 245 -0.85 12.50 8.15
CA ALA A 245 -0.59 13.72 7.41
C ALA A 245 -0.99 14.98 8.21
N PRO A 246 -0.11 16.01 8.27
CA PRO A 246 -0.46 17.29 8.85
C PRO A 246 -1.50 18.05 8.04
N ALA A 247 -2.19 19.00 8.68
CA ALA A 247 -3.10 19.91 7.98
C ALA A 247 -2.32 20.81 7.01
N VAL A 248 -2.84 20.97 5.78
CA VAL A 248 -2.08 21.60 4.67
C VAL A 248 -2.32 23.09 4.47
N GLY A 249 -3.48 23.61 4.90
CA GLY A 249 -3.83 25.01 4.74
C GLY A 249 -4.65 25.61 5.88
N ASN A 250 -4.81 26.93 5.82
CA ASN A 250 -5.55 27.72 6.81
C ASN A 250 -7.08 27.52 6.71
N LYS A 251 -7.84 28.20 7.58
CA LYS A 251 -9.32 28.15 7.58
C LYS A 251 -9.92 28.52 6.22
N ALA A 252 -9.40 29.56 5.55
CA ALA A 252 -9.86 29.98 4.24
C ALA A 252 -9.65 28.91 3.16
N PHE A 253 -8.48 28.24 3.18
CA PHE A 253 -8.20 27.11 2.30
C PHE A 253 -9.22 25.98 2.51
N LYS A 254 -9.43 25.54 3.76
CA LYS A 254 -10.44 24.52 4.07
C LYS A 254 -11.84 24.93 3.59
N GLN A 255 -12.24 26.17 3.80
CA GLN A 255 -13.58 26.66 3.45
C GLN A 255 -13.82 26.67 1.93
N ILE A 256 -12.80 26.98 1.13
CA ILE A 256 -12.91 27.07 -0.33
C ILE A 256 -12.74 25.68 -0.99
N TYR A 257 -11.78 24.88 -0.52
CA TYR A 257 -11.34 23.66 -1.22
C TYR A 257 -11.76 22.36 -0.52
N GLY A 258 -12.11 22.41 0.77
CA GLY A 258 -12.17 21.23 1.63
C GLY A 258 -13.25 20.19 1.31
N ASN A 259 -14.24 20.52 0.47
CA ASN A 259 -15.32 19.62 0.06
C ASN A 259 -15.20 19.13 -1.40
N ARG A 260 -14.10 19.46 -2.09
CA ARG A 260 -13.91 19.14 -3.52
C ARG A 260 -13.18 17.81 -3.76
N LEU A 261 -12.47 17.32 -2.76
CA LEU A 261 -11.55 16.19 -2.88
C LEU A 261 -12.07 15.02 -2.05
N ASP A 262 -12.17 13.83 -2.66
CA ASP A 262 -12.32 12.58 -1.92
C ASP A 262 -11.02 12.31 -1.15
N LEU A 263 -10.99 12.77 0.10
CA LEU A 263 -9.82 12.71 0.99
C LEU A 263 -10.15 11.87 2.21
N ILE A 264 -9.45 10.74 2.33
CA ILE A 264 -9.43 9.90 3.53
C ILE A 264 -8.11 10.15 4.28
N ARG A 265 -8.21 10.57 5.53
CA ARG A 265 -7.08 10.72 6.43
C ARG A 265 -7.07 9.58 7.43
N VAL A 266 -6.08 8.71 7.29
CA VAL A 266 -5.82 7.64 8.24
C VAL A 266 -4.90 8.18 9.34
N THR A 267 -5.41 8.18 10.57
CA THR A 267 -4.68 8.62 11.76
C THR A 267 -4.54 7.44 12.72
N ASN A 268 -3.60 7.51 13.66
CA ASN A 268 -3.52 6.53 14.73
C ASN A 268 -3.47 7.21 16.11
N THR A 269 -3.95 6.52 17.15
CA THR A 269 -4.07 7.08 18.51
C THR A 269 -2.73 7.34 19.22
N GLN A 270 -1.63 6.80 18.71
CA GLN A 270 -0.28 6.93 19.27
C GLN A 270 0.64 7.74 18.35
N ASP A 271 0.07 8.55 17.46
CA ASP A 271 0.81 9.43 16.57
C ASP A 271 0.90 10.82 17.23
N PRO A 272 1.94 11.11 18.05
CA PRO A 272 2.05 12.40 18.68
C PRO A 272 2.37 13.43 17.60
N VAL A 273 1.46 14.38 17.34
CA VAL A 273 1.82 15.58 16.59
C VAL A 273 2.92 16.29 17.40
N PRO A 274 4.18 16.39 16.92
CA PRO A 274 5.24 17.00 17.70
C PRO A 274 4.85 18.42 18.12
N LEU A 275 5.21 18.86 19.33
CA LEU A 275 4.82 20.18 19.85
C LEU A 275 5.21 21.33 18.90
N VAL A 276 6.37 21.22 18.25
CA VAL A 276 6.83 22.17 17.22
C VAL A 276 5.88 22.19 16.02
N LEU A 277 5.39 21.03 15.59
CA LEU A 277 4.43 20.93 14.49
C LEU A 277 3.07 21.51 14.90
N GLN A 278 2.63 21.29 16.14
CA GLN A 278 1.41 21.92 16.67
C GLN A 278 1.51 23.45 16.68
N ALA A 279 2.68 23.99 17.04
CA ALA A 279 2.93 25.43 17.03
C ALA A 279 2.92 26.00 15.60
N VAL A 280 3.65 25.37 14.66
CA VAL A 280 3.72 25.79 13.25
C VAL A 280 2.35 25.68 12.57
N LEU A 281 1.57 24.65 12.90
CA LEU A 281 0.28 24.36 12.26
C LEU A 281 -0.94 24.87 13.03
N ARG A 282 -0.77 25.69 14.06
CA ARG A 282 -1.87 26.17 14.91
C ARG A 282 -3.06 26.76 14.13
N ASN A 283 -2.76 27.46 13.03
CA ASN A 283 -3.77 28.12 12.18
C ASN A 283 -4.24 27.28 10.99
N TYR A 284 -3.77 26.03 10.87
CA TYR A 284 -4.13 25.11 9.81
C TYR A 284 -5.35 24.28 10.22
N LYS A 285 -6.15 23.84 9.25
CA LYS A 285 -7.40 23.12 9.50
C LYS A 285 -7.49 21.83 8.68
N GLN A 286 -7.72 20.72 9.37
CA GLN A 286 -7.99 19.42 8.76
C GLN A 286 -9.37 19.42 8.07
N PHE A 287 -9.49 18.66 6.98
CA PHE A 287 -10.73 18.37 6.24
C PHE A 287 -10.66 16.94 5.66
N GLY A 288 -11.69 16.50 4.95
CA GLY A 288 -11.83 15.11 4.53
C GLY A 288 -12.26 14.19 5.67
N GLU A 289 -12.53 12.93 5.31
CA GLU A 289 -12.94 11.88 6.24
C GLU A 289 -11.76 11.44 7.12
N GLU A 290 -11.99 11.17 8.40
CA GLU A 290 -10.97 10.59 9.28
C GLU A 290 -11.28 9.12 9.58
N VAL A 291 -10.32 8.24 9.27
CA VAL A 291 -10.31 6.86 9.73
C VAL A 291 -9.24 6.73 10.81
N ARG A 292 -9.65 6.47 12.04
CA ARG A 292 -8.74 6.42 13.18
C ARG A 292 -8.44 4.98 13.60
N PHE A 293 -7.18 4.56 13.45
CA PHE A 293 -6.68 3.31 13.99
C PHE A 293 -6.38 3.43 15.49
N ARG A 294 -6.91 2.48 16.27
CA ARG A 294 -6.66 2.39 17.71
C ARG A 294 -5.44 1.51 17.95
N ILE A 295 -4.35 2.16 18.36
CA ILE A 295 -3.10 1.49 18.74
C ILE A 295 -2.99 1.51 20.28
N PRO A 296 -2.75 0.38 20.95
CA PRO A 296 -2.64 0.33 22.41
C PRO A 296 -1.52 1.24 22.95
N LYS A 297 -1.62 1.68 24.21
CA LYS A 297 -0.69 2.65 24.84
C LYS A 297 0.67 2.08 25.23
N THR A 298 0.82 0.75 25.23
CA THR A 298 2.11 0.06 25.46
C THR A 298 3.15 0.36 24.37
N PHE A 299 2.75 1.09 23.32
CA PHE A 299 3.51 1.38 22.11
C PHE A 299 4.19 2.78 22.11
N ASN A 300 4.18 3.50 23.25
CA ASN A 300 4.63 4.91 23.40
C ASN A 300 6.08 5.25 22.96
N ASN A 301 6.94 4.25 22.73
CA ASN A 301 8.34 4.46 22.33
C ASN A 301 8.62 4.23 20.83
N MET A 302 7.60 3.87 20.03
CA MET A 302 7.71 3.61 18.59
C MET A 302 6.94 4.67 17.78
N ASN A 303 7.14 5.93 18.15
CA ASN A 303 6.41 7.09 17.60
C ASN A 303 6.71 7.27 16.10
N HIS A 304 5.71 7.48 15.24
CA HIS A 304 5.85 7.84 13.80
C HIS A 304 6.45 6.78 12.86
N PHE A 305 6.13 5.49 13.02
CA PHE A 305 6.55 4.47 12.03
C PHE A 305 5.39 4.03 11.15
N LEU A 306 5.57 4.16 9.84
CA LEU A 306 4.62 3.70 8.80
C LEU A 306 4.25 2.22 8.97
N HIS A 307 5.14 1.42 9.55
CA HIS A 307 4.91 0.02 9.90
C HIS A 307 3.70 -0.21 10.83
N LEU A 308 3.38 0.74 11.73
CA LEU A 308 2.18 0.65 12.55
C LEU A 308 0.89 0.79 11.74
N TYR A 309 0.91 1.68 10.74
CA TYR A 309 -0.21 1.83 9.80
C TYR A 309 -0.36 0.59 8.93
N LEU A 310 0.74 -0.06 8.54
CA LEU A 310 0.70 -1.29 7.75
C LEU A 310 0.01 -2.42 8.50
N ASP A 311 0.43 -2.72 9.73
CA ASP A 311 -0.15 -3.80 10.53
C ASP A 311 -1.63 -3.50 10.90
N SER A 312 -1.92 -2.25 11.26
CA SER A 312 -3.30 -1.82 11.55
C SER A 312 -4.18 -1.83 10.30
N GLY A 313 -3.62 -1.51 9.14
CA GLY A 313 -4.30 -1.53 7.85
C GLY A 313 -4.71 -2.95 7.47
N LEU A 314 -3.83 -3.94 7.69
CA LEU A 314 -4.15 -5.35 7.46
C LEU A 314 -5.27 -5.82 8.37
N LYS A 315 -5.18 -5.52 9.67
CA LYS A 315 -6.23 -5.85 10.63
C LYS A 315 -7.58 -5.22 10.26
N ASN A 316 -7.56 -3.95 9.84
CA ASN A 316 -8.75 -3.24 9.37
C ASN A 316 -9.35 -3.91 8.12
N TYR A 317 -8.51 -4.29 7.16
CA TYR A 317 -8.94 -4.98 5.95
C TYR A 317 -9.55 -6.35 6.24
N TYR A 318 -8.91 -7.20 7.04
CA TYR A 318 -9.47 -8.51 7.40
C TYR A 318 -10.74 -8.42 8.24
N SER A 319 -10.87 -7.41 9.10
CA SER A 319 -12.15 -7.14 9.75
C SER A 319 -13.26 -6.82 8.73
N ALA A 320 -12.94 -6.08 7.66
CA ALA A 320 -13.89 -5.79 6.59
C ALA A 320 -14.21 -7.04 5.74
N VAL A 321 -13.23 -7.92 5.51
CA VAL A 321 -13.44 -9.22 4.85
C VAL A 321 -14.38 -10.08 5.67
N ASP A 322 -14.13 -10.24 6.96
CA ASP A 322 -14.94 -11.10 7.83
C ASP A 322 -16.38 -10.61 7.92
N ASN A 323 -16.57 -9.29 8.00
CA ASN A 323 -17.90 -8.68 7.95
C ASN A 323 -18.57 -8.91 6.59
N ALA A 324 -17.87 -8.73 5.47
CA ALA A 324 -18.43 -8.95 4.13
C ALA A 324 -18.83 -10.41 3.89
N VAL A 325 -18.08 -11.36 4.46
CA VAL A 325 -18.42 -12.79 4.44
C VAL A 325 -19.64 -13.08 5.31
N ALA A 326 -19.66 -12.58 6.55
CA ALA A 326 -20.76 -12.78 7.48
C ALA A 326 -22.09 -12.19 6.96
N GLU A 327 -22.01 -11.08 6.23
CA GLU A 327 -23.16 -10.43 5.58
C GLU A 327 -23.53 -11.04 4.22
N GLY A 328 -22.78 -12.04 3.72
CA GLY A 328 -23.04 -12.71 2.44
C GLY A 328 -22.75 -11.87 1.19
N ILE A 329 -22.00 -10.76 1.34
CA ILE A 329 -21.60 -9.87 0.25
C ILE A 329 -20.43 -10.47 -0.54
N MET A 330 -19.58 -11.23 0.15
CA MET A 330 -18.41 -11.89 -0.40
C MET A 330 -18.42 -13.36 0.01
N GLN A 331 -18.00 -14.23 -0.90
CA GLN A 331 -17.71 -15.61 -0.54
C GLN A 331 -16.35 -15.67 0.17
N ASP A 332 -16.26 -16.40 1.29
CA ASP A 332 -14.96 -16.67 1.91
C ASP A 332 -14.02 -17.38 0.93
N TRP A 333 -12.72 -17.17 1.06
CA TRP A 333 -11.76 -17.77 0.16
C TRP A 333 -11.66 -19.27 0.42
N PRO A 334 -12.17 -20.13 -0.47
CA PRO A 334 -12.31 -21.54 -0.18
C PRO A 334 -10.96 -22.22 0.04
N ASP A 335 -10.94 -23.22 0.91
CA ASP A 335 -9.77 -24.08 1.13
C ASP A 335 -9.57 -25.10 0.01
N MET A 336 -10.45 -25.12 -0.99
CA MET A 336 -10.36 -25.99 -2.16
C MET A 336 -10.77 -25.23 -3.41
N ARG A 337 -9.94 -25.29 -4.46
CA ARG A 337 -10.21 -24.65 -5.76
C ARG A 337 -9.70 -25.53 -6.90
N TYR A 338 -10.47 -25.60 -7.99
CA TYR A 338 -10.10 -26.28 -9.24
C TYR A 338 -10.43 -25.38 -10.44
N SER A 339 -9.67 -24.31 -10.64
CA SER A 339 -10.01 -23.27 -11.64
C SER A 339 -9.27 -23.39 -12.98
N ALA A 340 -8.26 -24.25 -13.11
CA ALA A 340 -7.53 -24.42 -14.37
C ALA A 340 -7.42 -25.89 -14.81
N LYS A 341 -8.15 -26.27 -15.86
CA LYS A 341 -8.08 -27.62 -16.43
C LYS A 341 -6.66 -27.93 -16.92
N GLY A 342 -6.17 -29.13 -16.63
CA GLY A 342 -4.83 -29.60 -17.04
C GLY A 342 -3.68 -29.12 -16.15
N ARG A 343 -3.93 -28.22 -15.19
CA ARG A 343 -2.94 -27.84 -14.17
C ARG A 343 -2.94 -28.81 -12.99
N PRO A 344 -1.77 -29.10 -12.40
CA PRO A 344 -1.70 -30.03 -11.28
C PRO A 344 -2.47 -29.49 -10.09
N VAL A 345 -3.01 -30.39 -9.27
CA VAL A 345 -3.56 -30.06 -7.96
C VAL A 345 -2.41 -30.11 -6.94
N ILE A 346 -2.32 -29.10 -6.09
CA ILE A 346 -1.35 -29.02 -5.00
C ILE A 346 -2.11 -29.21 -3.67
N VAL A 347 -1.66 -30.14 -2.83
CA VAL A 347 -2.09 -30.19 -1.43
C VAL A 347 -1.20 -29.26 -0.63
N LEU A 348 -1.78 -28.27 0.04
CA LEU A 348 -1.11 -27.43 1.01
C LEU A 348 -1.42 -27.98 2.40
N HIS A 349 -0.45 -28.64 3.01
CA HIS A 349 -0.57 -29.13 4.36
C HIS A 349 -0.05 -28.07 5.33
N VAL A 350 -0.95 -27.45 6.08
CA VAL A 350 -0.60 -26.42 7.06
C VAL A 350 -0.51 -27.07 8.44
N GLU A 351 0.71 -27.16 8.96
CA GLU A 351 0.97 -27.68 10.30
C GLU A 351 0.42 -26.72 11.35
N GLY A 352 -0.19 -27.27 12.40
CA GLY A 352 -0.85 -26.50 13.45
C GLY A 352 0.11 -25.56 14.20
N ASN A 353 -0.42 -24.43 14.68
CA ASN A 353 0.35 -23.39 15.35
C ASN A 353 1.12 -23.95 16.57
N GLY A 354 2.44 -24.02 16.44
CA GLY A 354 3.35 -24.17 17.55
C GLY A 354 3.48 -22.87 18.35
N THR A 355 2.37 -22.29 18.81
CA THR A 355 2.45 -21.25 19.85
C THR A 355 2.73 -21.97 21.17
N VAL A 356 4.00 -21.96 21.59
CA VAL A 356 4.38 -22.46 22.91
C VAL A 356 3.62 -21.63 23.95
N LYS A 357 2.58 -22.22 24.56
CA LYS A 357 1.99 -21.70 25.79
C LYS A 357 3.05 -21.77 26.88
N LYS A 358 3.73 -20.64 27.13
CA LYS A 358 4.43 -20.38 28.38
C LYS A 358 3.89 -19.10 28.99
N ASP A 359 3.12 -19.30 30.05
CA ASP A 359 2.77 -18.40 31.15
C ASP A 359 2.75 -16.89 30.84
N GLY A 360 1.53 -16.37 30.69
CA GLY A 360 1.17 -15.02 31.17
C GLY A 360 1.48 -13.80 30.29
N GLY A 361 2.01 -13.95 29.08
CA GLY A 361 2.34 -12.81 28.19
C GLY A 361 1.96 -12.95 26.71
N ALA A 362 1.24 -14.01 26.32
CA ALA A 362 1.13 -14.47 24.93
C ALA A 362 0.01 -13.86 24.05
N SER A 363 -0.81 -12.91 24.53
CA SER A 363 -2.04 -12.54 23.79
C SER A 363 -1.82 -11.79 22.47
N ASP A 364 -0.80 -10.92 22.39
CA ASP A 364 -0.63 -10.01 21.25
C ASP A 364 0.09 -10.66 20.06
N ILE A 365 1.02 -11.59 20.34
CA ILE A 365 1.75 -12.35 19.31
C ILE A 365 0.84 -13.41 18.70
N GLU A 366 0.03 -14.10 19.49
CA GLU A 366 -0.95 -15.08 19.00
C GLU A 366 -1.95 -14.42 18.05
N THR A 367 -2.55 -13.30 18.47
CA THR A 367 -3.46 -12.52 17.61
C THR A 367 -2.77 -12.02 16.33
N SER A 368 -1.49 -11.62 16.43
CA SER A 368 -0.72 -11.21 15.25
C SER A 368 -0.46 -12.39 14.32
N MET A 369 -0.10 -13.55 14.85
CA MET A 369 0.17 -14.76 14.08
C MET A 369 -1.06 -15.26 13.33
N GLU A 370 -2.26 -15.21 13.92
CA GLU A 370 -3.49 -15.56 13.22
C GLU A 370 -3.70 -14.69 11.96
N LEU A 371 -3.46 -13.38 12.07
CA LEU A 371 -3.56 -12.45 10.95
C LEU A 371 -2.48 -12.71 9.88
N LEU A 372 -1.24 -12.98 10.31
CA LEU A 372 -0.13 -13.20 9.38
C LEU A 372 -0.19 -14.56 8.70
N GLU A 373 -0.62 -15.61 9.42
CA GLU A 373 -0.87 -16.93 8.83
C GLU A 373 -1.93 -16.81 7.74
N ARG A 374 -3.05 -16.11 8.03
CA ARG A 374 -4.07 -15.83 7.01
C ARG A 374 -3.50 -15.07 5.81
N PHE A 375 -2.66 -14.06 6.06
CA PHE A 375 -2.00 -13.30 5.00
C PHE A 375 -1.13 -14.20 4.11
N MET A 376 -0.18 -14.91 4.70
CA MET A 376 0.73 -15.78 3.97
C MET A 376 -0.01 -16.94 3.27
N LEU A 377 -1.02 -17.53 3.91
CA LEU A 377 -1.81 -18.59 3.30
C LEU A 377 -2.62 -18.07 2.10
N ASN A 378 -3.16 -16.86 2.17
CA ASN A 378 -3.83 -16.23 1.02
C ASN A 378 -2.87 -15.97 -0.14
N GLU A 379 -1.61 -15.64 0.14
CA GLU A 379 -0.57 -15.54 -0.88
C GLU A 379 -0.33 -16.88 -1.60
N TYR A 380 -0.33 -18.01 -0.89
CA TYR A 380 -0.24 -19.34 -1.50
C TYR A 380 -1.53 -19.73 -2.25
N LYS A 381 -2.71 -19.41 -1.70
CA LYS A 381 -4.01 -19.62 -2.37
C LYS A 381 -4.09 -18.86 -3.70
N ALA A 382 -3.49 -17.67 -3.76
CA ALA A 382 -3.43 -16.86 -4.98
C ALA A 382 -2.45 -17.43 -6.02
N LEU A 383 -1.38 -18.10 -5.58
CA LEU A 383 -0.35 -18.65 -6.45
C LEU A 383 -0.83 -19.85 -7.27
N PHE A 384 -1.67 -20.70 -6.68
CA PHE A 384 -2.07 -21.97 -7.31
C PHE A 384 -3.49 -21.90 -7.89
N PRO A 385 -3.69 -22.22 -9.18
CA PRO A 385 -5.04 -22.25 -9.75
C PRO A 385 -5.87 -23.47 -9.30
N ASN A 386 -5.20 -24.55 -8.90
CA ASN A 386 -5.82 -25.76 -8.35
C ASN A 386 -5.13 -26.16 -7.05
N TYR A 387 -5.86 -26.10 -5.93
CA TYR A 387 -5.29 -26.45 -4.63
C TYR A 387 -6.33 -27.06 -3.68
N VAL A 388 -5.81 -27.75 -2.67
CA VAL A 388 -6.56 -28.20 -1.50
C VAL A 388 -5.72 -27.92 -0.25
N ILE A 389 -6.29 -27.21 0.71
CA ILE A 389 -5.67 -27.01 2.02
C ILE A 389 -6.14 -28.12 2.96
N VAL A 390 -5.17 -28.67 3.67
CA VAL A 390 -5.35 -29.69 4.70
C VAL A 390 -4.59 -29.22 5.93
N ARG A 391 -5.18 -29.41 7.10
CA ARG A 391 -4.59 -29.00 8.39
C ARG A 391 -4.42 -30.23 9.27
N ASP A 392 -3.48 -30.16 10.21
CA ASP A 392 -3.32 -31.19 11.23
C ASP A 392 -4.64 -31.51 11.96
N PRO A 393 -4.88 -32.77 12.34
CA PRO A 393 -3.94 -33.91 12.28
C PRO A 393 -4.10 -34.80 11.02
N ALA A 394 -4.64 -34.28 9.92
CA ALA A 394 -4.91 -35.10 8.74
C ALA A 394 -3.61 -35.57 8.03
N ASP A 395 -3.56 -36.84 7.60
CA ASP A 395 -2.40 -37.37 6.86
C ASP A 395 -2.28 -36.68 5.48
N PRO A 396 -1.21 -35.90 5.23
CA PRO A 396 -1.04 -35.21 3.96
C PRO A 396 -0.91 -36.17 2.77
N TYR A 397 -0.37 -37.37 2.96
CA TYR A 397 -0.22 -38.36 1.88
C TYR A 397 -1.54 -39.05 1.54
N GLU A 398 -2.45 -39.20 2.51
CA GLU A 398 -3.82 -39.60 2.23
C GLU A 398 -4.54 -38.53 1.40
N ALA A 399 -4.35 -37.25 1.73
CA ALA A 399 -4.90 -36.15 0.95
C ALA A 399 -4.38 -36.12 -0.50
N ILE A 400 -3.09 -36.39 -0.73
CA ILE A 400 -2.54 -36.52 -2.10
C ILE A 400 -3.32 -37.56 -2.89
N ARG A 401 -3.54 -38.75 -2.32
CA ARG A 401 -4.27 -39.84 -2.98
C ARG A 401 -5.73 -39.48 -3.22
N LYS A 402 -6.41 -38.95 -2.20
CA LYS A 402 -7.82 -38.57 -2.23
C LYS A 402 -8.10 -37.52 -3.30
N TYR A 403 -7.30 -36.47 -3.36
CA TYR A 403 -7.49 -35.34 -4.27
C TYR A 403 -6.70 -35.46 -5.58
N LYS A 404 -6.02 -36.60 -5.79
CA LYS A 404 -5.18 -36.87 -6.97
C LYS A 404 -4.15 -35.76 -7.20
N ALA A 405 -3.56 -35.26 -6.12
CA ALA A 405 -2.59 -34.17 -6.17
C ALA A 405 -1.25 -34.63 -6.75
N LYS A 406 -0.56 -33.72 -7.45
CA LYS A 406 0.77 -33.99 -7.99
C LYS A 406 1.88 -33.61 -7.01
N TYR A 407 1.61 -32.64 -6.17
CA TYR A 407 2.56 -32.06 -5.22
C TYR A 407 1.94 -31.95 -3.84
N LEU A 408 2.78 -32.13 -2.82
CA LEU A 408 2.52 -31.81 -1.44
C LEU A 408 3.43 -30.66 -1.04
N LEU A 409 2.83 -29.57 -0.58
CA LEU A 409 3.51 -28.42 0.00
C LEU A 409 3.19 -28.39 1.49
N GLN A 410 4.15 -28.79 2.33
CA GLN A 410 4.04 -28.67 3.78
C GLN A 410 4.50 -27.28 4.19
N LEU A 411 3.67 -26.60 4.98
CA LEU A 411 3.86 -25.24 5.45
C LEU A 411 3.73 -25.22 6.97
N LYS A 412 4.69 -24.59 7.62
CA LYS A 412 4.63 -24.32 9.06
C LYS A 412 4.97 -22.87 9.32
N PHE A 413 4.01 -22.18 9.92
CA PHE A 413 4.12 -20.78 10.32
C PHE A 413 4.29 -20.72 11.83
N HIS A 414 5.35 -20.09 12.31
CA HIS A 414 5.55 -19.97 13.76
C HIS A 414 6.28 -18.69 14.15
N ALA A 415 6.15 -18.37 15.43
CA ALA A 415 6.75 -17.21 16.07
C ALA A 415 7.74 -17.67 17.14
N ASP A 416 9.00 -17.27 17.02
CA ASP A 416 10.01 -17.52 18.05
C ASP A 416 10.29 -16.24 18.84
N THR A 417 9.91 -16.20 20.12
CA THR A 417 10.14 -15.03 20.98
C THR A 417 11.56 -15.00 21.56
N ASN A 418 12.22 -13.86 21.49
CA ASN A 418 13.47 -13.63 22.22
C ASN A 418 13.18 -13.33 23.70
N GLN A 419 13.74 -14.15 24.60
CA GLN A 419 13.54 -14.05 26.05
C GLN A 419 14.03 -12.73 26.66
N HIS A 420 14.89 -11.97 25.96
CA HIS A 420 15.56 -10.80 26.53
C HIS A 420 15.02 -9.44 26.07
N ASN A 421 14.27 -9.36 24.97
CA ASN A 421 13.88 -8.05 24.41
C ASN A 421 12.49 -7.97 23.76
N ASN A 422 11.58 -8.90 24.08
CA ASN A 422 10.21 -9.00 23.53
C ASN A 422 10.12 -9.06 21.99
N ASN A 423 11.21 -8.90 21.23
CA ASN A 423 11.19 -9.12 19.79
C ASN A 423 10.94 -10.60 19.50
N TRP A 424 10.37 -10.86 18.33
CA TRP A 424 10.12 -12.22 17.90
C TRP A 424 10.57 -12.40 16.45
N PHE A 425 10.67 -13.64 16.00
CA PHE A 425 10.96 -13.98 14.62
C PHE A 425 9.73 -14.63 14.03
N LEU A 426 9.26 -14.09 12.90
CA LEU A 426 8.30 -14.77 12.06
C LEU A 426 9.08 -15.75 11.18
N THR A 427 8.77 -17.03 11.31
CA THR A 427 9.43 -18.10 10.56
C THR A 427 8.41 -18.86 9.71
N VAL A 428 8.76 -19.07 8.45
CA VAL A 428 8.05 -19.97 7.52
C VAL A 428 8.98 -21.10 7.15
N GLU A 429 8.60 -22.31 7.52
CA GLU A 429 9.21 -23.53 6.98
C GLU A 429 8.35 -24.05 5.83
N GLN A 430 9.02 -24.46 4.75
CA GLN A 430 8.38 -24.95 3.54
C GLN A 430 9.09 -26.22 3.07
N THR A 431 8.31 -27.27 2.82
CA THR A 431 8.80 -28.50 2.23
C THR A 431 7.92 -28.90 1.06
N LEU A 432 8.52 -29.05 -0.11
CA LEU A 432 7.85 -29.48 -1.34
C LEU A 432 8.25 -30.90 -1.69
N SER A 433 7.26 -31.77 -1.87
CA SER A 433 7.43 -33.15 -2.30
C SER A 433 6.54 -33.48 -3.50
N ASP A 434 6.97 -34.45 -4.30
CA ASP A 434 6.12 -35.02 -5.35
C ASP A 434 5.08 -36.00 -4.78
N LYS A 435 4.15 -36.46 -5.62
CA LYS A 435 3.10 -37.43 -5.25
C LYS A 435 3.61 -38.78 -4.73
N ASN A 436 4.88 -39.11 -4.93
CA ASN A 436 5.51 -40.34 -4.46
C ASN A 436 6.27 -40.13 -3.13
N GLY A 437 6.30 -38.90 -2.62
CA GLY A 437 7.04 -38.52 -1.42
C GLY A 437 8.52 -38.20 -1.66
N ASN A 438 8.96 -38.05 -2.93
CA ASN A 438 10.32 -37.58 -3.19
C ASN A 438 10.40 -36.08 -2.86
N LEU A 439 11.36 -35.72 -2.00
CA LEU A 439 11.64 -34.34 -1.64
C LEU A 439 12.21 -33.57 -2.84
N LEU A 440 11.57 -32.45 -3.21
CA LEU A 440 12.00 -31.56 -4.28
C LEU A 440 12.73 -30.34 -3.72
N SER A 441 12.21 -29.74 -2.65
CA SER A 441 12.89 -28.66 -1.92
C SER A 441 12.45 -28.63 -0.46
N SER A 442 13.33 -28.13 0.40
CA SER A 442 13.00 -27.80 1.78
C SER A 442 13.80 -26.57 2.19
N GLY A 443 13.13 -25.61 2.82
CA GLY A 443 13.73 -24.35 3.20
C GLY A 443 13.01 -23.72 4.39
N SER A 444 13.67 -22.74 4.99
CA SER A 444 13.10 -21.92 6.06
C SER A 444 13.48 -20.47 5.83
N ALA A 445 12.52 -19.56 5.96
CA ALA A 445 12.75 -18.12 5.92
C ALA A 445 12.30 -17.52 7.24
N ALA A 446 13.16 -16.71 7.87
CA ALA A 446 12.87 -16.08 9.15
C ALA A 446 13.19 -14.59 9.09
N LYS A 447 12.29 -13.77 9.63
CA LYS A 447 12.51 -12.32 9.76
C LYS A 447 12.20 -11.85 11.16
N ARG A 448 13.13 -11.06 11.71
CA ARG A 448 12.94 -10.41 13.01
C ARG A 448 11.85 -9.35 12.92
N THR A 449 10.88 -9.42 13.81
CA THR A 449 9.79 -8.48 14.00
C THR A 449 9.82 -7.89 15.40
N SER A 450 8.99 -6.88 15.63
CA SER A 450 8.62 -6.41 16.97
C SER A 450 7.19 -6.88 17.23
N PRO A 451 6.77 -7.16 18.47
CA PRO A 451 5.34 -7.36 18.77
C PRO A 451 4.49 -6.17 18.33
N LEU A 452 5.14 -5.01 18.16
CA LEU A 452 4.47 -3.75 18.00
C LEU A 452 4.27 -3.33 16.55
N ALA A 453 5.22 -3.62 15.65
CA ALA A 453 5.19 -3.13 14.28
C ALA A 453 6.12 -3.91 13.33
N GLY A 454 5.78 -3.89 12.04
CA GLY A 454 6.58 -4.48 10.96
C GLY A 454 6.26 -5.95 10.69
N ASN A 455 5.14 -6.42 11.23
CA ASN A 455 4.72 -7.82 11.14
C ASN A 455 4.35 -8.21 9.72
N ILE A 456 3.55 -7.39 9.03
CA ILE A 456 3.21 -7.63 7.62
C ILE A 456 4.43 -7.52 6.70
N LEU A 457 5.37 -6.62 6.97
CA LEU A 457 6.59 -6.53 6.17
C LEU A 457 7.44 -7.79 6.28
N ALA A 458 7.58 -8.30 7.50
CA ALA A 458 8.23 -9.59 7.69
C ALA A 458 7.50 -10.70 6.95
N ALA A 459 6.16 -10.73 7.00
CA ALA A 459 5.36 -11.72 6.27
C ALA A 459 5.51 -11.61 4.75
N MET A 460 5.55 -10.40 4.19
CA MET A 460 5.86 -10.16 2.77
C MET A 460 7.25 -10.72 2.42
N GLU A 461 8.27 -10.42 3.23
CA GLU A 461 9.64 -10.83 2.99
C GLU A 461 9.82 -12.36 3.02
N VAL A 462 9.35 -13.01 4.08
CA VAL A 462 9.46 -14.47 4.19
C VAL A 462 8.63 -15.20 3.13
N SER A 463 7.46 -14.66 2.77
CA SER A 463 6.63 -15.24 1.70
C SER A 463 7.32 -15.13 0.34
N GLU A 464 7.95 -13.99 0.04
CA GLU A 464 8.62 -13.77 -1.24
C GLU A 464 9.82 -14.70 -1.43
N VAL A 465 10.60 -14.93 -0.37
CA VAL A 465 11.69 -15.91 -0.38
C VAL A 465 11.15 -17.31 -0.70
N GLN A 466 10.10 -17.75 0.01
CA GLN A 466 9.56 -19.09 -0.17
C GLN A 466 8.88 -19.30 -1.53
N LYS A 467 8.18 -18.30 -2.04
CA LYS A 467 7.61 -18.31 -3.40
C LYS A 467 8.70 -18.39 -4.47
N SER A 468 9.78 -17.63 -4.31
CA SER A 468 10.91 -17.66 -5.25
C SER A 468 11.52 -19.05 -5.37
N GLU A 469 11.66 -19.78 -4.25
CA GLU A 469 12.10 -21.17 -4.26
C GLU A 469 11.11 -22.10 -4.99
N LEU A 470 9.80 -21.94 -4.76
CA LEU A 470 8.78 -22.72 -5.47
C LEU A 470 8.82 -22.52 -6.97
N LEU A 471 9.00 -21.28 -7.44
CA LEU A 471 9.06 -20.97 -8.87
C LEU A 471 10.26 -21.61 -9.57
N GLN A 472 11.37 -21.83 -8.85
CA GLN A 472 12.52 -22.55 -9.37
C GLN A 472 12.22 -24.05 -9.54
N GLN A 473 11.45 -24.64 -8.62
CA GLN A 473 11.11 -26.07 -8.63
C GLN A 473 9.88 -26.42 -9.48
N MET A 474 9.07 -25.43 -9.83
CA MET A 474 7.84 -25.60 -10.61
C MET A 474 7.86 -24.79 -11.91
N PRO A 475 8.55 -25.24 -12.97
CA PRO A 475 8.62 -24.50 -14.24
C PRO A 475 7.25 -24.18 -14.85
N TRP A 476 6.28 -25.09 -14.71
CA TRP A 476 4.92 -24.89 -15.20
C TRP A 476 4.20 -23.70 -14.52
N LEU A 477 4.53 -23.44 -13.25
CA LEU A 477 3.98 -22.34 -12.47
C LEU A 477 4.62 -21.02 -12.93
N LYS A 478 5.94 -21.03 -13.14
CA LYS A 478 6.66 -19.90 -13.74
C LYS A 478 6.13 -19.56 -15.13
N ASP A 479 5.95 -20.55 -16.00
CA ASP A 479 5.41 -20.35 -17.35
C ASP A 479 4.00 -19.77 -17.34
N ASP A 480 3.15 -20.20 -16.40
CA ASP A 480 1.83 -19.62 -16.22
C ASP A 480 1.93 -18.16 -15.82
N MET A 481 2.84 -17.82 -14.92
CA MET A 481 3.08 -16.43 -14.53
C MET A 481 3.64 -15.57 -15.68
N MET A 482 4.43 -16.15 -16.60
CA MET A 482 5.00 -15.44 -17.75
C MET A 482 4.00 -15.25 -18.90
N LYS A 483 3.13 -16.24 -19.20
CA LYS A 483 2.17 -16.16 -20.32
C LYS A 483 1.11 -15.05 -20.17
N TYR A 484 0.87 -14.55 -18.96
CA TYR A 484 0.00 -13.38 -18.74
C TYR A 484 0.66 -12.04 -19.10
N GLN A 485 1.98 -12.00 -19.33
CA GLN A 485 2.68 -10.77 -19.76
C GLN A 485 2.52 -10.48 -21.25
N GLU A 486 2.21 -11.49 -22.08
CA GLU A 486 2.20 -11.39 -23.55
C GLU A 486 0.82 -11.12 -24.17
N LYS A 487 -0.26 -11.00 -23.39
CA LYS A 487 -1.55 -10.57 -23.97
C LYS A 487 -1.55 -9.04 -24.14
N PRO A 488 -1.47 -8.50 -25.36
CA PRO A 488 -1.86 -7.11 -25.58
C PRO A 488 -3.35 -7.01 -25.24
N ALA A 489 -3.78 -5.87 -24.72
CA ALA A 489 -5.19 -5.52 -24.71
C ALA A 489 -5.73 -5.75 -26.13
N GLU A 490 -6.53 -6.81 -26.32
CA GLU A 490 -7.25 -7.03 -27.56
C GLU A 490 -8.11 -5.78 -27.78
N LYS A 491 -7.76 -5.05 -28.84
CA LYS A 491 -8.62 -4.05 -29.47
C LYS A 491 -9.83 -4.80 -29.99
N ASP A 492 -10.87 -4.92 -29.19
CA ASP A 492 -12.19 -5.19 -29.73
C ASP A 492 -12.66 -3.95 -30.52
N ARG A 493 -12.99 -4.24 -31.78
CA ARG A 493 -13.37 -3.31 -32.84
C ARG A 493 -14.75 -2.71 -32.63
#